data_AF-A0AAV6DD51-F1
#
_entry.id   AF-A0AAV6DD51-F1
#
_cell.length_a   1.000
_cell.length_b   1.000
_cell.length_c   1.000
_cell.angle_alpha   90.00
_cell.angle_beta   90.00
_cell.angle_gamma   90.00
#
_symmetry.space_group_name_H-M   'P 1'
#
loop_
_entity.id
_entity.type
_entity.pdbx_description
1 polymer ?
#
loop_
_entity_poly.entity_id
_entity_poly.type
_entity_poly.pdbx_seq_one_letter_code
_entity_poly.pdbx_strand_id
1 'polypeptide(L)'
;MRRTPGSPASRALQGWCAAVAACSALVGAVVLVGAWALDLSWLAVMKRSTALCFLLAGASLWLLGEPTAPRRTRAVVDGAAGLMATIAAVALARDLAGADPAARMAPLTALCFLFLAFSLLSVDRAAVFPTGQRLAVTVGFLGILMVAFWAYGARTIPLPVGRVPEAAPLIGALFIALGIALTMVRPGRGASGILVQDTAGGMVARFGLPGTAAGSLLVGALGLAGERAGLYGHESSVALTTVANLSLFSALVWFLAVRLHRTDAQRLAVESQLRRVNAELEERVEARTHALADSESRYRRVIEESPTGILIHQGEHDSVIRFVNPAGLRMFGHTEAAQMLGRPMLDYIAPGGRDLVRERISARLRNALPPGLIQVEVLRADGSHFWINAAATVVDWEGRPATLVSFVDVSEQRRLEAAEREAESLRAVTRLANAAAHEINNPLTVVGGNIHLLAAKLDGRPELRRYIDRALRGVQSIAEMISHMTRVTRLSTLTSLDTAGMSILDLRGSSRPPESEGTSAPAAAPPAAPGEPPRPL
;
A
#
# COMPACT_ATOMS: atom_id res chain seq x y z
N MET A 1 3.04 19.49 19.10
CA MET A 1 2.31 19.85 17.86
C MET A 1 3.11 20.92 17.13
N ARG A 2 3.65 20.58 15.95
CA ARG A 2 4.54 21.45 15.16
C ARG A 2 3.75 22.64 14.60
N ARG A 3 4.37 23.83 14.63
CA ARG A 3 3.88 25.07 14.03
C ARG A 3 3.65 24.85 12.55
N THR A 4 2.39 24.73 12.11
CA THR A 4 2.07 24.95 10.70
C THR A 4 2.22 26.45 10.44
N PRO A 5 3.07 26.89 9.50
CA PRO A 5 3.10 28.29 9.11
C PRO A 5 1.68 28.66 8.64
N GLY A 6 1.10 29.67 9.27
CA GLY A 6 -0.22 30.17 8.87
C GLY A 6 -0.24 30.43 7.38
N SER A 7 -1.32 30.04 6.71
CA SER A 7 -1.49 30.28 5.28
C SER A 7 -1.19 31.75 4.95
N PRO A 8 -0.71 32.08 3.74
CA PRO A 8 -0.50 33.47 3.34
C PRO A 8 -1.74 34.36 3.63
N ALA A 9 -2.93 33.79 3.50
CA ALA A 9 -4.19 34.42 3.90
C ALA A 9 -4.26 34.75 5.40
N SER A 10 -3.88 33.84 6.30
CA SER A 10 -3.94 34.10 7.75
C SER A 10 -2.95 35.18 8.19
N ARG A 11 -1.78 35.27 7.54
CA ARG A 11 -0.80 36.35 7.80
C ARG A 11 -1.30 37.70 7.31
N ALA A 12 -1.91 37.76 6.13
CA ALA A 12 -2.54 38.98 5.62
C ALA A 12 -3.69 39.45 6.53
N LEU A 13 -4.53 38.52 7.00
CA LEU A 13 -5.62 38.79 7.95
C LEU A 13 -5.10 39.35 9.28
N GLN A 14 -4.04 38.78 9.84
CA GLN A 14 -3.40 39.29 11.06
C GLN A 14 -2.81 40.69 10.86
N GLY A 15 -2.17 40.95 9.72
CA GLY A 15 -1.67 42.28 9.36
C GLY A 15 -2.79 43.32 9.26
N TRP A 16 -3.94 42.94 8.70
CA TRP A 16 -5.11 43.81 8.62
C TRP A 16 -5.72 44.08 10.00
N CYS A 17 -5.87 43.07 10.86
CA CYS A 17 -6.31 43.26 12.25
C CYS A 17 -5.38 44.22 13.02
N ALA A 18 -4.06 44.10 12.82
CA ALA A 18 -3.08 45.00 13.43
C ALA A 18 -3.23 46.44 12.90
N ALA A 19 -3.46 46.62 11.59
CA ALA A 19 -3.71 47.93 11.00
C ALA A 19 -5.00 48.57 11.57
N VAL A 20 -6.08 47.80 11.69
CA VAL A 20 -7.34 48.26 12.31
C VAL A 20 -7.13 48.66 13.78
N ALA A 21 -6.41 47.85 14.54
CA ALA A 21 -6.07 48.13 15.93
C ALA A 21 -5.25 49.43 16.06
N ALA A 22 -4.24 49.61 15.22
CA ALA A 22 -3.41 50.81 15.16
C ALA A 22 -4.22 52.06 14.79
N CYS A 23 -5.06 51.99 13.75
CA CYS A 23 -5.91 53.09 13.33
C CYS A 23 -6.91 53.49 14.42
N SER A 24 -7.59 52.53 15.07
CA SER A 24 -8.52 52.83 16.17
C SER A 24 -7.80 53.49 17.36
N ALA A 25 -6.62 52.98 17.72
CA ALA A 25 -5.83 53.55 18.81
C ALA A 25 -5.34 54.96 18.47
N LEU A 26 -4.86 55.17 17.24
CA LEU A 26 -4.38 56.46 16.75
C LEU A 26 -5.50 57.51 16.73
N VAL A 27 -6.68 57.16 16.20
CA VAL A 27 -7.82 58.09 16.18
C VAL A 27 -8.24 58.47 17.61
N GLY A 28 -8.29 57.51 18.54
CA GLY A 28 -8.54 57.80 19.95
C GLY A 28 -7.48 58.70 20.59
N ALA A 29 -6.19 58.44 20.33
CA ALA A 29 -5.08 59.22 20.85
C ALA A 29 -5.04 60.65 20.30
N VAL A 30 -5.22 60.82 18.98
CA VAL A 30 -5.23 62.13 18.31
C VAL A 30 -6.36 63.01 18.85
N VAL A 31 -7.55 62.45 19.09
CA VAL A 31 -8.65 63.23 19.68
C VAL A 31 -8.36 63.59 21.14
N LEU A 32 -7.76 62.70 21.93
CA LEU A 32 -7.42 62.99 23.32
C LEU A 32 -6.30 64.04 23.44
N VAL A 33 -5.24 63.93 22.63
CA VAL A 33 -4.08 64.83 22.65
C VAL A 33 -4.40 66.15 21.95
N GLY A 34 -5.04 66.12 20.78
CA GLY A 34 -5.43 67.32 20.04
C GLY A 34 -6.42 68.21 20.80
N ALA A 35 -7.32 67.60 21.59
CA ALA A 35 -8.23 68.33 22.48
C ALA A 35 -7.60 68.81 23.78
N TRP A 36 -6.38 68.36 24.14
CA TRP A 36 -5.70 68.73 25.39
C TRP A 36 -4.50 69.66 25.16
N ALA A 37 -3.79 69.53 24.05
CA ALA A 37 -2.52 70.21 23.79
C ALA A 37 -2.61 71.37 22.77
N LEU A 38 -3.62 71.39 21.89
CA LEU A 38 -3.61 72.27 20.71
C LEU A 38 -4.91 73.08 20.51
N ASP A 39 -5.89 72.95 21.41
CA ASP A 39 -7.18 73.68 21.39
C ASP A 39 -7.91 73.68 20.03
N LEU A 40 -7.75 72.59 19.27
CA LEU A 40 -8.35 72.42 17.95
C LEU A 40 -9.82 72.01 18.10
N SER A 41 -10.71 73.00 18.27
CA SER A 41 -12.16 72.79 18.43
C SER A 41 -12.81 72.04 17.25
N TRP A 42 -12.21 72.09 16.05
CA TRP A 42 -12.67 71.35 14.87
C TRP A 42 -12.36 69.82 14.92
N LEU A 43 -11.45 69.39 15.81
CA LEU A 43 -11.16 67.97 16.08
C LEU A 43 -12.08 67.37 17.16
N ALA A 44 -12.95 68.18 17.79
CA ALA A 44 -13.93 67.76 18.79
C ALA A 44 -15.13 67.00 18.18
N VAL A 45 -14.86 66.19 17.14
CA VAL A 45 -15.83 65.36 16.41
C VAL A 45 -16.41 64.27 17.33
N MET A 46 -15.65 63.78 18.32
CA MET A 46 -16.12 62.79 19.30
C MET A 46 -15.82 63.21 20.76
N LYS A 47 -16.64 62.73 21.71
CA LYS A 47 -16.46 63.02 23.14
C LYS A 47 -15.23 62.31 23.72
N ARG A 48 -14.64 62.88 24.77
CA ARG A 48 -13.41 62.34 25.43
C ARG A 48 -13.57 60.89 25.91
N SER A 49 -14.73 60.54 26.47
CA SER A 49 -15.02 59.15 26.89
C SER A 49 -15.05 58.18 25.71
N THR A 50 -15.57 58.62 24.55
CA THR A 50 -15.61 57.84 23.31
C THR A 50 -14.21 57.62 22.74
N ALA A 51 -13.37 58.68 22.73
CA ALA A 51 -11.98 58.59 22.28
C ALA A 51 -11.15 57.65 23.16
N LEU A 52 -11.34 57.71 24.48
CA LEU A 52 -10.68 56.79 25.43
C LEU A 52 -11.08 55.34 25.19
N CYS A 53 -12.37 55.05 24.95
CA CYS A 53 -12.80 53.68 24.66
C CYS A 53 -12.22 53.15 23.33
N PHE A 54 -12.10 53.97 22.29
CA PHE A 54 -11.43 53.56 21.04
C PHE A 54 -9.92 53.31 21.20
N LEU A 55 -9.26 54.10 22.06
CA LEU A 55 -7.86 53.87 22.42
C LEU A 55 -7.70 52.54 23.16
N LEU A 56 -8.53 52.27 24.17
CA LEU A 56 -8.51 51.03 24.94
C LEU A 56 -8.84 49.81 24.07
N ALA A 57 -9.83 49.92 23.18
CA ALA A 57 -10.21 48.84 22.27
C ALA A 57 -9.10 48.54 21.24
N GLY A 58 -8.52 49.58 20.62
CA GLY A 58 -7.42 49.43 19.66
C GLY A 58 -6.16 48.85 20.30
N ALA A 59 -5.75 49.36 21.47
CA ALA A 59 -4.60 48.83 22.21
C ALA A 59 -4.83 47.37 22.66
N SER A 60 -6.04 47.05 23.15
CA SER A 60 -6.40 45.69 23.55
C SER A 60 -6.34 44.71 22.38
N LEU A 61 -6.85 45.13 21.22
CA LEU A 61 -6.85 44.33 20.00
C LEU A 61 -5.43 44.10 19.47
N TRP A 62 -4.57 45.13 19.51
CA TRP A 62 -3.16 45.02 19.12
C TRP A 62 -2.44 43.98 19.99
N LEU A 63 -2.60 44.07 21.31
CA LEU A 63 -1.99 43.15 22.27
C LEU A 63 -2.48 41.70 22.12
N LEU A 64 -3.69 41.49 21.58
CA LEU A 64 -4.25 40.18 21.28
C LEU A 64 -3.81 39.60 19.92
N GLY A 65 -3.09 40.37 19.09
CA GLY A 65 -2.61 39.94 17.78
C GLY A 65 -1.65 38.76 17.83
N GLU A 66 -0.98 38.51 18.96
CA GLU A 66 -0.12 37.35 19.13
C GLU A 66 -0.92 36.06 19.40
N PRO A 67 -0.56 34.92 18.78
CA PRO A 67 -1.28 33.64 18.90
C PRO A 67 -1.47 33.16 20.35
N THR A 68 -0.55 33.53 21.24
CA THR A 68 -0.58 33.21 22.67
C THR A 68 -0.07 34.41 23.46
N ALA A 69 -0.97 35.32 23.83
CA ALA A 69 -0.60 36.46 24.67
C ALA A 69 -0.17 35.95 26.07
N PRO A 70 0.97 36.39 26.62
CA PRO A 70 1.39 35.99 27.95
C PRO A 70 0.38 36.45 29.01
N ARG A 71 0.34 35.75 30.16
CA ARG A 71 -0.66 35.98 31.23
C ARG A 71 -0.72 37.45 31.69
N ARG A 72 0.42 38.15 31.68
CA ARG A 72 0.51 39.59 31.99
C ARG A 72 -0.19 40.45 30.93
N THR A 73 0.07 40.21 29.64
CA THR A 73 -0.61 40.89 28.53
C THR A 73 -2.11 40.65 28.56
N ARG A 74 -2.55 39.42 28.85
CA ARG A 74 -3.97 39.10 29.00
C ARG A 74 -4.62 39.86 30.18
N ALA A 75 -3.93 39.97 31.31
CA ALA A 75 -4.43 40.74 32.45
C ALA A 75 -4.58 42.24 32.12
N VAL A 76 -3.65 42.80 31.34
CA VAL A 76 -3.75 44.19 30.83
C VAL A 76 -4.97 44.36 29.91
N VAL A 77 -5.17 43.42 28.97
CA VAL A 77 -6.34 43.42 28.07
C VAL A 77 -7.66 43.29 28.84
N ASP A 78 -7.74 42.36 29.80
CA ASP A 78 -8.93 42.18 30.62
C ASP A 78 -9.21 43.43 31.49
N GLY A 79 -8.17 44.08 32.02
CA GLY A 79 -8.29 45.34 32.75
C GLY A 79 -8.77 46.50 31.88
N ALA A 80 -8.22 46.65 30.67
CA ALA A 80 -8.64 47.64 29.69
C ALA A 80 -10.09 47.42 29.21
N ALA A 81 -10.48 46.15 28.96
CA ALA A 81 -11.85 45.80 28.62
C ALA A 81 -12.82 46.05 29.79
N GLY A 82 -12.41 45.77 31.03
CA GLY A 82 -13.17 46.09 32.23
C GLY A 82 -13.40 47.60 32.40
N LEU A 83 -12.37 48.42 32.21
CA LEU A 83 -12.47 49.87 32.24
C LEU A 83 -13.38 50.42 31.13
N MET A 84 -13.30 49.87 29.92
CA MET A 84 -14.20 50.24 28.83
C MET A 84 -15.66 49.87 29.15
N ALA A 85 -15.91 48.69 29.72
CA ALA A 85 -17.24 48.27 30.14
C ALA A 85 -17.83 49.18 31.24
N THR A 86 -17.02 49.61 32.21
CA THR A 86 -17.49 50.51 33.27
C THR A 86 -17.82 51.91 32.73
N ILE A 87 -16.98 52.47 31.86
CA ILE A 87 -17.26 53.75 31.17
C ILE A 87 -18.57 53.66 30.39
N ALA A 88 -18.77 52.58 29.64
CA ALA A 88 -19.99 52.34 28.86
C ALA A 88 -21.24 52.18 29.76
N ALA A 89 -21.14 51.39 30.83
CA ALA A 89 -22.24 51.16 31.76
C ALA A 89 -22.67 52.42 32.50
N VAL A 90 -21.70 53.24 32.97
CA VAL A 90 -21.99 54.54 33.60
C VAL A 90 -22.65 55.50 32.62
N ALA A 91 -22.23 55.50 31.35
CA ALA A 91 -22.86 56.31 30.31
C ALA A 91 -24.33 55.90 30.09
N LEU A 92 -24.62 54.60 29.99
CA LEU A 92 -25.99 54.08 29.85
C LEU A 92 -26.87 54.37 31.08
N ALA A 93 -26.35 54.16 32.30
CA ALA A 93 -27.10 54.41 33.53
C ALA A 93 -27.46 55.89 33.70
N ARG A 94 -26.55 56.80 33.31
CA ARG A 94 -26.79 58.24 33.33
C ARG A 94 -27.83 58.69 32.30
N ASP A 95 -27.92 57.99 31.17
CA ASP A 95 -28.91 58.24 30.11
C ASP A 95 -30.32 57.83 30.57
N LEU A 96 -30.47 56.65 31.18
CA LEU A 96 -31.72 56.22 31.82
C LEU A 96 -32.19 57.17 32.93
N ALA A 97 -31.26 57.82 33.62
CA ALA A 97 -31.54 58.80 34.66
C ALA A 97 -31.90 60.21 34.15
N GLY A 98 -32.04 60.41 32.82
CA GLY A 98 -32.61 61.62 32.23
C GLY A 98 -31.73 62.87 32.28
N ALA A 99 -30.41 62.73 32.36
CA ALA A 99 -29.52 63.88 32.57
C ALA A 99 -28.83 64.39 31.28
N ASP A 100 -28.29 65.64 31.33
CA ASP A 100 -27.98 66.50 30.17
C ASP A 100 -27.28 65.83 28.97
N PRO A 101 -27.89 65.84 27.76
CA PRO A 101 -27.34 65.27 26.52
C PRO A 101 -26.01 65.86 26.04
N ALA A 102 -25.69 67.12 26.37
CA ALA A 102 -24.59 67.85 25.74
C ALA A 102 -23.18 67.36 26.14
N ALA A 103 -23.05 66.69 27.29
CA ALA A 103 -21.76 66.32 27.88
C ALA A 103 -21.43 64.81 27.82
N ARG A 104 -22.18 64.01 27.04
CA ARG A 104 -22.19 62.54 27.21
C ARG A 104 -21.92 61.76 25.93
N MET A 105 -21.51 60.51 26.12
CA MET A 105 -21.44 59.50 25.06
C MET A 105 -22.85 59.05 24.69
N ALA A 106 -23.15 58.98 23.39
CA ALA A 106 -24.46 58.52 22.93
C ALA A 106 -24.75 57.08 23.42
N PRO A 107 -25.98 56.76 23.83
CA PRO A 107 -26.33 55.46 24.39
C PRO A 107 -26.09 54.29 23.41
N LEU A 108 -26.35 54.48 22.11
CA LEU A 108 -26.01 53.49 21.07
C LEU A 108 -24.49 53.22 21.02
N THR A 109 -23.67 54.27 21.10
CA THR A 109 -22.21 54.17 21.16
C THR A 109 -21.76 53.46 22.44
N ALA A 110 -22.39 53.74 23.58
CA ALA A 110 -22.13 53.05 24.85
C ALA A 110 -22.47 51.57 24.81
N LEU A 111 -23.60 51.21 24.21
CA LEU A 111 -23.97 49.81 24.00
C LEU A 111 -22.95 49.06 23.14
N CYS A 112 -22.46 49.69 22.05
CA CYS A 112 -21.44 49.09 21.19
C CYS A 112 -20.13 48.83 21.96
N PHE A 113 -19.65 49.77 22.78
CA PHE A 113 -18.46 49.55 23.59
C PHE A 113 -18.65 48.51 24.70
N LEU A 114 -19.84 48.41 25.28
CA LEU A 114 -20.16 47.36 26.23
C LEU A 114 -20.06 45.96 25.58
N PHE A 115 -20.66 45.78 24.41
CA PHE A 115 -20.55 44.53 23.65
C PHE A 115 -19.13 44.24 23.18
N LEU A 116 -18.38 45.27 22.76
CA LEU A 116 -16.98 45.14 22.37
C LEU A 116 -16.10 44.70 23.56
N ALA A 117 -16.33 45.25 24.75
CA ALA A 117 -15.63 44.88 25.98
C ALA A 117 -15.91 43.41 26.38
N PHE A 118 -17.18 43.00 26.39
CA PHE A 118 -17.54 41.59 26.64
C PHE A 118 -16.96 40.65 25.58
N SER A 119 -16.91 41.08 24.32
CA SER A 119 -16.29 40.30 23.27
C SER A 119 -14.77 40.15 23.48
N LEU A 120 -14.06 41.22 23.84
CA LEU A 120 -12.63 41.15 24.19
C LEU A 120 -12.34 40.21 25.36
N LEU A 121 -13.19 40.26 26.40
CA LEU A 121 -13.11 39.33 27.54
C LEU A 121 -13.33 37.87 27.11
N SER A 122 -14.09 37.59 26.05
CA SER A 122 -14.38 36.22 25.64
C SER A 122 -13.28 35.52 24.81
N VAL A 123 -12.34 36.28 24.21
CA VAL A 123 -11.48 35.81 23.10
C VAL A 123 -10.68 34.53 23.41
N ASP A 124 -10.15 34.37 24.62
CA ASP A 124 -9.36 33.19 25.00
C ASP A 124 -10.12 32.21 25.90
N ARG A 125 -11.42 32.46 26.16
CA ARG A 125 -12.26 31.66 27.06
C ARG A 125 -13.22 30.79 26.26
N ALA A 126 -12.89 29.50 26.10
CA ALA A 126 -13.62 28.56 25.23
C ALA A 126 -15.14 28.51 25.47
N ALA A 127 -15.59 28.55 26.73
CA ALA A 127 -17.01 28.47 27.08
C ALA A 127 -17.84 29.68 26.60
N VAL A 128 -17.24 30.87 26.58
CA VAL A 128 -17.93 32.13 26.24
C VAL A 128 -17.51 32.70 24.88
N PHE A 129 -16.52 32.10 24.22
CA PHE A 129 -16.00 32.52 22.93
C PHE A 129 -17.09 32.64 21.83
N PRO A 130 -18.03 31.68 21.64
CA PRO A 130 -19.08 31.83 20.64
C PRO A 130 -20.03 33.00 20.93
N THR A 131 -20.28 33.28 22.21
CA THR A 131 -21.12 34.41 22.62
C THR A 131 -20.43 35.73 22.34
N GLY A 132 -19.14 35.88 22.65
CA GLY A 132 -18.44 37.11 22.34
C GLY A 132 -18.18 37.32 20.85
N GLN A 133 -18.05 36.26 20.05
CA GLN A 133 -18.05 36.36 18.58
C GLN A 133 -19.37 36.92 18.06
N ARG A 134 -20.52 36.46 18.58
CA ARG A 134 -21.84 37.04 18.25
C ARG A 134 -21.91 38.52 18.63
N LEU A 135 -21.42 38.89 19.81
CA LEU A 135 -21.36 40.30 20.23
C LEU A 135 -20.49 41.16 19.32
N ALA A 136 -19.34 40.66 18.84
CA ALA A 136 -18.49 41.38 17.89
C ALA A 136 -19.20 41.63 16.54
N VAL A 137 -19.91 40.61 16.03
CA VAL A 137 -20.74 40.76 14.81
C VAL A 137 -21.85 41.77 15.04
N THR A 138 -22.52 41.74 16.20
CA THR A 138 -23.55 42.73 16.57
C THR A 138 -22.98 44.14 16.62
N VAL A 139 -21.77 44.35 17.15
CA VAL A 139 -21.10 45.67 17.14
C VAL A 139 -20.87 46.16 15.70
N GLY A 140 -20.41 45.28 14.82
CA GLY A 140 -20.26 45.63 13.40
C GLY A 140 -21.59 46.03 12.76
N PHE A 141 -22.66 45.27 13.02
CA PHE A 141 -24.01 45.55 12.53
C PHE A 141 -24.57 46.88 13.06
N LEU A 142 -24.42 47.16 14.35
CA LEU A 142 -24.82 48.44 14.95
C LEU A 142 -24.01 49.62 14.37
N GLY A 143 -22.74 49.39 14.03
CA GLY A 143 -21.91 50.35 13.29
C GLY A 143 -22.48 50.66 11.91
N ILE A 144 -22.87 49.64 11.13
CA ILE A 144 -23.54 49.80 9.83
C ILE A 144 -24.84 50.60 10.00
N LEU A 145 -25.66 50.23 10.99
CA LEU A 145 -26.92 50.90 11.29
C LEU A 145 -26.70 52.40 11.61
N MET A 146 -25.64 52.73 12.35
CA MET A 146 -25.32 54.11 12.71
C MET A 146 -24.89 54.94 11.49
N VAL A 147 -24.08 54.38 10.59
CA VAL A 147 -23.73 55.02 9.31
C VAL A 147 -24.97 55.20 8.44
N ALA A 148 -25.85 54.18 8.40
CA ALA A 148 -27.09 54.22 7.65
C ALA A 148 -27.99 55.37 8.12
N PHE A 149 -28.33 55.44 9.41
CA PHE A 149 -29.19 56.50 9.94
C PHE A 149 -28.64 57.90 9.64
N TRP A 150 -27.33 58.09 9.74
CA TRP A 150 -26.68 59.34 9.36
C TRP A 150 -26.84 59.64 7.86
N ALA A 151 -26.61 58.66 6.99
CA ALA A 151 -26.74 58.81 5.53
C ALA A 151 -28.18 59.17 5.10
N TYR A 152 -29.18 58.59 5.77
CA TYR A 152 -30.59 58.91 5.53
C TYR A 152 -31.03 60.26 6.15
N GLY A 153 -30.15 60.94 6.90
CA GLY A 153 -30.45 62.22 7.54
C GLY A 153 -31.31 62.10 8.81
N ALA A 154 -31.52 60.89 9.32
CA ALA A 154 -32.24 60.65 10.56
C ALA A 154 -31.35 61.01 11.76
N ARG A 155 -31.67 62.10 12.45
CA ARG A 155 -30.92 62.54 13.65
C ARG A 155 -31.42 61.90 14.95
N THR A 156 -32.60 61.28 14.92
CA THR A 156 -33.24 60.62 16.07
C THR A 156 -33.69 59.22 15.66
N ILE A 157 -33.28 58.20 16.42
CA ILE A 157 -33.76 56.83 16.27
C ILE A 157 -35.08 56.71 17.05
N PRO A 158 -36.16 56.13 16.51
CA PRO A 158 -37.45 55.99 17.19
C PRO A 158 -37.46 54.97 18.36
N LEU A 159 -36.29 54.54 18.83
CA LEU A 159 -36.09 53.70 20.01
C LEU A 159 -35.64 54.58 21.18
N PRO A 160 -35.80 54.16 22.45
CA PRO A 160 -35.25 54.88 23.63
C PRO A 160 -33.71 54.94 23.68
N VAL A 161 -33.02 54.67 22.56
CA VAL A 161 -31.56 54.52 22.43
C VAL A 161 -30.91 55.75 21.75
N GLY A 162 -31.55 56.92 21.87
CA GLY A 162 -30.90 58.22 21.72
C GLY A 162 -30.52 58.68 20.30
N ARG A 163 -29.96 59.90 20.24
CA ARG A 163 -29.61 60.66 19.03
C ARG A 163 -28.44 60.02 18.28
N VAL A 164 -28.45 60.12 16.95
CA VAL A 164 -27.32 59.74 16.11
C VAL A 164 -26.19 60.77 16.31
N PRO A 165 -24.97 60.36 16.67
CA PRO A 165 -23.86 61.29 16.84
C PRO A 165 -23.59 62.08 15.55
N GLU A 166 -23.19 63.34 15.65
CA GLU A 166 -22.78 64.14 14.47
C GLU A 166 -21.58 63.51 13.75
N ALA A 167 -20.75 62.77 14.50
CA ALA A 167 -19.62 61.97 14.02
C ALA A 167 -19.95 60.51 13.68
N ALA A 168 -21.23 60.18 13.49
CA ALA A 168 -21.68 58.83 13.14
C ALA A 168 -20.89 58.13 12.01
N PRO A 169 -20.45 58.77 10.91
CA PRO A 169 -19.70 58.07 9.87
C PRO A 169 -18.34 57.56 10.37
N LEU A 170 -17.60 58.37 11.12
CA LEU A 170 -16.29 57.99 11.68
C LEU A 170 -16.42 56.94 12.77
N ILE A 171 -17.31 57.16 13.75
CA ILE A 171 -17.52 56.24 14.87
C ILE A 171 -18.09 54.91 14.36
N GLY A 172 -19.00 54.95 13.39
CA GLY A 172 -19.59 53.76 12.77
C GLY A 172 -18.57 52.95 11.98
N ALA A 173 -17.75 53.60 11.16
CA ALA A 173 -16.66 52.93 10.43
C ALA A 173 -15.67 52.24 11.38
N LEU A 174 -15.31 52.89 12.50
CA LEU A 174 -14.44 52.28 13.52
C LEU A 174 -15.09 51.05 14.18
N PHE A 175 -16.38 51.09 14.50
CA PHE A 175 -17.07 49.92 15.06
C PHE A 175 -17.18 48.76 14.07
N ILE A 176 -17.44 49.05 12.79
CA ILE A 176 -17.43 48.03 11.73
C ILE A 176 -16.04 47.37 11.66
N ALA A 177 -14.99 48.18 11.58
CA ALA A 177 -13.62 47.69 11.50
C ALA A 177 -13.23 46.86 12.75
N LEU A 178 -13.50 47.36 13.96
CA LEU A 178 -13.21 46.67 15.21
C LEU A 178 -14.02 45.37 15.37
N GLY A 179 -15.31 45.39 15.01
CA GLY A 179 -16.16 44.20 15.04
C GLY A 179 -15.62 43.10 14.14
N ILE A 180 -15.30 43.42 12.89
CA ILE A 180 -14.70 42.47 11.94
C ILE A 180 -13.33 42.00 12.45
N ALA A 181 -12.45 42.92 12.85
CA ALA A 181 -11.11 42.57 13.30
C ALA A 181 -11.14 41.65 14.53
N LEU A 182 -12.06 41.86 15.47
CA LEU A 182 -12.23 41.02 16.65
C LEU A 182 -12.73 39.60 16.32
N THR A 183 -13.58 39.46 15.30
CA THR A 183 -13.95 38.12 14.79
C THR A 183 -12.75 37.38 14.22
N MET A 184 -11.77 38.11 13.68
CA MET A 184 -10.60 37.59 12.97
C MET A 184 -9.33 37.41 13.83
N VAL A 185 -9.33 37.84 15.10
CA VAL A 185 -8.17 37.72 16.03
C VAL A 185 -7.67 36.28 16.17
N ARG A 186 -8.57 35.29 16.13
CA ARG A 186 -8.25 33.87 16.23
C ARG A 186 -8.70 33.12 14.97
N PRO A 187 -7.92 33.19 13.87
CA PRO A 187 -8.28 32.55 12.61
C PRO A 187 -8.38 31.04 12.80
N GLY A 188 -9.55 30.46 12.52
CA GLY A 188 -9.81 29.02 12.67
C GLY A 188 -10.75 28.64 13.82
N ARG A 189 -11.26 29.62 14.59
CA ARG A 189 -12.34 29.39 15.57
C ARG A 189 -13.53 30.31 15.31
N GLY A 190 -14.74 29.77 15.49
CA GLY A 190 -15.99 30.55 15.36
C GLY A 190 -16.22 31.06 13.94
N ALA A 191 -16.74 32.29 13.81
CA ALA A 191 -17.09 32.90 12.53
C ALA A 191 -15.90 33.04 11.56
N SER A 192 -14.68 33.25 12.07
CA SER A 192 -13.47 33.33 11.23
C SER A 192 -13.16 32.03 10.51
N GLY A 193 -13.53 30.88 11.08
CA GLY A 193 -13.30 29.57 10.45
C GLY A 193 -14.05 29.43 9.13
N ILE A 194 -15.29 29.93 9.09
CA ILE A 194 -16.11 29.95 7.87
C ILE A 194 -15.52 30.96 6.88
N LEU A 195 -15.18 32.16 7.34
CA LEU A 195 -14.58 33.22 6.53
C LEU A 195 -13.22 32.85 5.93
N VAL A 196 -12.45 31.93 6.51
CA VAL A 196 -11.11 31.59 6.00
C VAL A 196 -11.12 30.36 5.08
N GLN A 197 -12.15 29.52 5.15
CA GLN A 197 -12.27 28.35 4.27
C GLN A 197 -12.69 28.74 2.84
N ASP A 198 -12.09 28.10 1.84
CA ASP A 198 -12.48 28.22 0.43
C ASP A 198 -13.70 27.34 0.12
N THR A 199 -14.77 27.56 0.88
CA THR A 199 -16.07 26.90 0.68
C THR A 199 -17.07 27.89 0.11
N ALA A 200 -18.20 27.37 -0.40
CA ALA A 200 -19.33 28.21 -0.78
C ALA A 200 -19.74 29.14 0.40
N GLY A 201 -19.80 28.61 1.63
CA GLY A 201 -20.10 29.38 2.84
C GLY A 201 -19.08 30.47 3.16
N GLY A 202 -17.78 30.21 2.98
CA GLY A 202 -16.73 31.22 3.16
C GLY A 202 -16.82 32.35 2.13
N MET A 203 -17.13 32.03 0.87
CA MET A 203 -17.38 33.03 -0.16
C MET A 203 -18.59 33.91 0.18
N VAL A 204 -19.71 33.30 0.62
CA VAL A 204 -20.91 34.05 1.04
C VAL A 204 -20.58 35.03 2.17
N ALA A 205 -19.80 34.58 3.15
CA ALA A 205 -19.41 35.40 4.29
C ALA A 205 -18.48 36.55 3.91
N ARG A 206 -17.55 36.35 2.94
CA ARG A 206 -16.60 37.37 2.49
C ARG A 206 -17.23 38.44 1.60
N PHE A 207 -18.08 38.03 0.66
CA PHE A 207 -18.56 38.90 -0.41
C PHE A 207 -20.07 39.07 -0.44
N GLY A 208 -20.82 38.01 -0.14
CA GLY A 208 -22.29 38.03 -0.19
C GLY A 208 -22.90 38.93 0.86
N LEU A 209 -22.65 38.65 2.14
CA LEU A 209 -23.25 39.40 3.26
C LEU A 209 -22.83 40.89 3.30
N PRO A 210 -21.53 41.24 3.18
CA PRO A 210 -21.14 42.66 3.15
C PRO A 210 -21.63 43.36 1.88
N GLY A 211 -21.61 42.66 0.74
CA GLY A 211 -22.03 43.21 -0.55
C GLY A 211 -23.51 43.54 -0.60
N THR A 212 -24.38 42.68 -0.05
CA THR A 212 -25.83 42.99 -0.01
C THR A 212 -26.17 44.02 1.03
N ALA A 213 -25.54 44.01 2.21
CA ALA A 213 -25.74 45.09 3.18
C ALA A 213 -25.34 46.45 2.60
N ALA A 214 -24.16 46.56 1.98
CA ALA A 214 -23.70 47.79 1.35
C ALA A 214 -24.57 48.17 0.14
N GLY A 215 -24.93 47.20 -0.70
CA GLY A 215 -25.79 47.40 -1.86
C GLY A 215 -27.18 47.92 -1.47
N SER A 216 -27.81 47.35 -0.44
CA SER A 216 -29.10 47.81 0.06
C SER A 216 -29.05 49.22 0.64
N LEU A 217 -27.97 49.57 1.34
CA LEU A 217 -27.76 50.94 1.82
C LEU A 217 -27.56 51.93 0.67
N LEU A 218 -26.80 51.55 -0.36
CA LEU A 218 -26.59 52.38 -1.54
C LEU A 218 -27.90 52.59 -2.31
N VAL A 219 -28.69 51.53 -2.51
CA VAL A 219 -30.01 51.60 -3.17
C VAL A 219 -30.92 52.60 -2.46
N GLY A 220 -31.02 52.51 -1.13
CA GLY A 220 -31.87 53.45 -0.39
C GLY A 220 -31.29 54.88 -0.37
N ALA A 221 -29.96 55.05 -0.30
CA ALA A 221 -29.34 56.37 -0.39
C ALA A 221 -29.59 57.05 -1.74
N LEU A 222 -29.54 56.28 -2.84
CA LEU A 222 -29.88 56.74 -4.19
C LEU A 222 -31.37 57.09 -4.31
N GLY A 223 -32.25 56.28 -3.70
CA GLY A 223 -33.68 56.58 -3.61
C GLY A 223 -33.96 57.93 -2.95
N LEU A 224 -33.36 58.14 -1.77
CA LEU A 224 -33.50 59.40 -1.05
C LEU A 224 -32.87 60.59 -1.79
N ALA A 225 -31.74 60.38 -2.47
CA ALA A 225 -31.11 61.43 -3.28
C ALA A 225 -31.99 61.86 -4.46
N GLY A 226 -32.67 60.92 -5.13
CA GLY A 226 -33.60 61.23 -6.20
C GLY A 226 -34.86 61.96 -5.73
N GLU A 227 -35.36 61.60 -4.54
CA GLU A 227 -36.44 62.34 -3.87
C GLU A 227 -36.02 63.78 -3.55
N ARG A 228 -34.82 64.00 -2.98
CA ARG A 228 -34.28 65.34 -2.69
C ARG A 228 -34.02 66.18 -3.95
N ALA A 229 -33.70 65.54 -5.07
CA ALA A 229 -33.52 66.19 -6.36
C ALA A 229 -34.84 66.50 -7.08
N GLY A 230 -35.99 66.06 -6.54
CA GLY A 230 -37.31 66.29 -7.14
C GLY A 230 -37.61 65.42 -8.37
N LEU A 231 -36.86 64.32 -8.58
CA LEU A 231 -37.06 63.44 -9.74
C LEU A 231 -38.35 62.62 -9.64
N TYR A 232 -38.79 62.30 -8.41
CA TYR A 232 -39.99 61.53 -8.10
C TYR A 232 -40.45 61.79 -6.66
N GLY A 233 -41.71 61.48 -6.36
CA GLY A 233 -42.30 61.64 -5.02
C GLY A 233 -41.87 60.56 -4.02
N HIS A 234 -42.17 60.78 -2.73
CA HIS A 234 -41.82 59.88 -1.63
C HIS A 234 -42.36 58.45 -1.82
N GLU A 235 -43.62 58.31 -2.24
CA GLU A 235 -44.23 56.99 -2.49
C GLU A 235 -43.50 56.22 -3.60
N SER A 236 -43.12 56.91 -4.67
CA SER A 236 -42.35 56.33 -5.79
C SER A 236 -40.92 55.95 -5.36
N SER A 237 -40.29 56.76 -4.50
CA SER A 237 -38.97 56.47 -3.90
C SER A 237 -38.98 55.16 -3.10
N VAL A 238 -39.97 54.99 -2.23
CA VAL A 238 -40.15 53.77 -1.41
C VAL A 238 -40.42 52.55 -2.31
N ALA A 239 -41.27 52.69 -3.33
CA ALA A 239 -41.54 51.60 -4.26
C ALA A 239 -40.29 51.17 -5.05
N LEU A 240 -39.55 52.13 -5.62
CA LEU A 240 -38.35 51.86 -6.42
C LEU A 240 -37.24 51.23 -5.59
N THR A 241 -37.01 51.73 -4.37
CA THR A 241 -36.02 51.17 -3.44
C THR A 241 -36.39 49.76 -2.97
N THR A 242 -37.68 49.48 -2.77
CA THR A 242 -38.18 48.14 -2.42
C THR A 242 -37.95 47.15 -3.56
N VAL A 243 -38.32 47.53 -4.79
CA VAL A 243 -38.12 46.68 -5.99
C VAL A 243 -36.63 46.45 -6.28
N ALA A 244 -35.80 47.48 -6.13
CA ALA A 244 -34.36 47.37 -6.30
C ALA A 244 -33.72 46.45 -5.25
N ASN A 245 -34.14 46.54 -3.98
CA ASN A 245 -33.70 45.62 -2.93
C ASN A 245 -34.15 44.19 -3.20
N LEU A 246 -35.42 43.97 -3.58
CA LEU A 246 -35.92 42.64 -3.93
C LEU A 246 -35.11 42.03 -5.07
N SER A 247 -34.84 42.81 -6.12
CA SER A 247 -34.02 42.39 -7.26
C SER A 247 -32.58 42.06 -6.84
N LEU A 248 -31.97 42.88 -5.98
CA LEU A 248 -30.64 42.66 -5.43
C LEU A 248 -30.56 41.35 -4.63
N PHE A 249 -31.53 41.09 -3.76
CA PHE A 249 -31.58 39.85 -2.96
C PHE A 249 -31.87 38.63 -3.83
N SER A 250 -32.80 38.71 -4.79
CA SER A 250 -33.07 37.60 -5.72
C SER A 250 -31.85 37.25 -6.57
N ALA A 251 -31.12 38.26 -7.07
CA ALA A 251 -29.88 38.04 -7.82
C ALA A 251 -28.79 37.40 -6.95
N LEU A 252 -28.65 37.82 -5.70
CA LEU A 252 -27.73 37.17 -4.75
C LEU A 252 -28.13 35.71 -4.50
N VAL A 253 -29.39 35.44 -4.18
CA VAL A 253 -29.87 34.07 -3.89
C VAL A 253 -29.65 33.17 -5.09
N TRP A 254 -29.95 33.65 -6.30
CA TRP A 254 -29.68 32.91 -7.53
C TRP A 254 -28.18 32.64 -7.74
N PHE A 255 -27.33 33.65 -7.57
CA PHE A 255 -25.88 33.49 -7.65
C PHE A 255 -25.36 32.44 -6.66
N LEU A 256 -25.86 32.47 -5.42
CA LEU A 256 -25.53 31.49 -4.38
C LEU A 256 -25.99 30.08 -4.75
N ALA A 257 -27.21 29.93 -5.26
CA ALA A 257 -27.76 28.64 -5.69
C ALA A 257 -26.93 28.01 -6.82
N VAL A 258 -26.57 28.79 -7.85
CA VAL A 258 -25.73 28.31 -8.97
C VAL A 258 -24.34 27.88 -8.49
N ARG A 259 -23.73 28.65 -7.59
CA ARG A 259 -22.40 28.33 -7.05
C ARG A 259 -22.42 27.10 -6.15
N LEU A 260 -23.44 26.97 -5.30
CA LEU A 260 -23.63 25.79 -4.46
C LEU A 260 -23.82 24.55 -5.32
N HIS A 261 -24.72 24.61 -6.31
CA HIS A 261 -24.97 23.51 -7.24
C HIS A 261 -23.71 23.06 -7.99
N ARG A 262 -22.88 23.99 -8.48
CA ARG A 262 -21.60 23.65 -9.13
C ARG A 262 -20.64 22.94 -8.17
N THR A 263 -20.58 23.38 -6.92
CA THR A 263 -19.70 22.78 -5.91
C THR A 263 -20.16 21.37 -5.57
N ASP A 264 -21.46 21.16 -5.41
CA ASP A 264 -22.03 19.84 -5.13
C ASP A 264 -21.89 18.89 -6.33
N ALA A 265 -22.10 19.38 -7.55
CA ALA A 265 -21.87 18.60 -8.77
C ALA A 265 -20.41 18.13 -8.89
N GLN A 266 -19.44 19.00 -8.58
CA GLN A 266 -18.03 18.62 -8.55
C GLN A 266 -17.72 17.58 -7.48
N ARG A 267 -18.30 17.70 -6.29
CA ARG A 267 -18.13 16.72 -5.20
C ARG A 267 -18.63 15.34 -5.61
N LEU A 268 -19.83 15.28 -6.17
CA LEU A 268 -20.42 14.02 -6.64
C LEU A 268 -19.61 13.39 -7.78
N ALA A 269 -19.09 14.19 -8.71
CA ALA A 269 -18.24 13.69 -9.79
C ALA A 269 -16.94 13.07 -9.25
N VAL A 270 -16.25 13.75 -8.32
CA VAL A 270 -15.04 13.22 -7.68
C VAL A 270 -15.31 11.93 -6.90
N GLU A 271 -16.42 11.88 -6.15
CA GLU A 271 -16.81 10.69 -5.39
C GLU A 271 -17.10 9.50 -6.30
N SER A 272 -17.79 9.74 -7.42
CA SER A 272 -18.08 8.68 -8.41
C SER A 272 -16.81 8.15 -9.08
N GLN A 273 -15.87 9.02 -9.42
CA GLN A 273 -14.59 8.64 -10.00
C GLN A 273 -13.76 7.82 -9.01
N LEU A 274 -13.74 8.22 -7.73
CA LEU A 274 -13.03 7.49 -6.69
C LEU A 274 -13.61 6.08 -6.51
N ARG A 275 -14.95 5.95 -6.48
CA ARG A 275 -15.61 4.64 -6.43
C ARG A 275 -15.24 3.75 -7.62
N ARG A 276 -15.22 4.32 -8.84
CA ARG A 276 -14.85 3.58 -10.05
C ARG A 276 -13.41 3.08 -10.00
N VAL A 277 -12.46 3.93 -9.61
CA VAL A 277 -11.05 3.57 -9.51
C VAL A 277 -10.82 2.54 -8.41
N ASN A 278 -11.52 2.64 -7.27
CA ASN A 278 -11.41 1.64 -6.21
C ASN A 278 -11.92 0.27 -6.66
N ALA A 279 -13.07 0.20 -7.33
CA ALA A 279 -13.60 -1.06 -7.86
C ALA A 279 -12.64 -1.69 -8.90
N GLU A 280 -12.08 -0.88 -9.80
CA GLU A 280 -11.09 -1.35 -10.77
C GLU A 280 -9.80 -1.84 -10.09
N LEU A 281 -9.37 -1.19 -9.00
CA LEU A 281 -8.20 -1.59 -8.24
C LEU A 281 -8.45 -2.92 -7.51
N GLU A 282 -9.61 -3.09 -6.89
CA GLU A 282 -10.02 -4.33 -6.23
C GLU A 282 -10.01 -5.50 -7.22
N GLU A 283 -10.60 -5.33 -8.40
CA GLU A 283 -10.60 -6.35 -9.45
C GLU A 283 -9.17 -6.71 -9.91
N ARG A 284 -8.31 -5.70 -10.10
CA ARG A 284 -6.89 -5.94 -10.47
C ARG A 284 -6.10 -6.67 -9.38
N VAL A 285 -6.34 -6.34 -8.11
CA VAL A 285 -5.68 -6.99 -6.97
C VAL A 285 -6.14 -8.44 -6.87
N GLU A 286 -7.43 -8.71 -6.99
CA GLU A 286 -7.98 -10.07 -6.98
C GLU A 286 -7.41 -10.90 -8.14
N ALA A 287 -7.45 -10.37 -9.37
CA ALA A 287 -6.89 -11.04 -10.54
C ALA A 287 -5.39 -11.35 -10.39
N ARG A 288 -4.60 -10.42 -9.85
CA ARG A 288 -3.16 -10.67 -9.58
C ARG A 288 -2.94 -11.69 -8.48
N THR A 289 -3.76 -11.66 -7.43
CA THR A 289 -3.66 -12.60 -6.31
C THR A 289 -3.97 -14.02 -6.80
N HIS A 290 -5.02 -14.18 -7.61
CA HIS A 290 -5.37 -15.46 -8.21
C HIS A 290 -4.28 -15.95 -9.16
N ALA A 291 -3.78 -15.09 -10.06
CA ALA A 291 -2.71 -15.45 -10.99
C ALA A 291 -1.41 -15.84 -10.26
N LEU A 292 -1.08 -15.18 -9.15
CA LEU A 292 0.06 -15.54 -8.31
C LEU A 292 -0.15 -16.91 -7.66
N ALA A 293 -1.31 -17.13 -7.04
CA ALA A 293 -1.65 -18.42 -6.40
C ALA A 293 -1.64 -19.59 -7.40
N ASP A 294 -2.17 -19.37 -8.61
CA ASP A 294 -2.14 -20.35 -9.70
C ASP A 294 -0.71 -20.65 -10.16
N SER A 295 0.12 -19.61 -10.31
CA SER A 295 1.51 -19.76 -10.70
C SER A 295 2.32 -20.49 -9.62
N GLU A 296 2.15 -20.15 -8.35
CA GLU A 296 2.80 -20.83 -7.22
C GLU A 296 2.38 -22.30 -7.14
N SER A 297 1.09 -22.59 -7.27
CA SER A 297 0.56 -23.96 -7.27
C SER A 297 1.12 -24.78 -8.44
N ARG A 298 1.24 -24.17 -9.62
CA ARG A 298 1.83 -24.79 -10.81
C ARG A 298 3.30 -25.13 -10.60
N TYR A 299 4.10 -24.19 -10.10
CA TYR A 299 5.52 -24.44 -9.82
C TYR A 299 5.71 -25.47 -8.71
N ARG A 300 4.91 -25.41 -7.65
CA ARG A 300 4.93 -26.40 -6.57
C ARG A 300 4.66 -27.80 -7.12
N ARG A 301 3.63 -27.97 -7.95
CA ARG A 301 3.30 -29.26 -8.57
C ARG A 301 4.45 -29.80 -9.43
N VAL A 302 5.07 -28.95 -10.26
CA VAL A 302 6.23 -29.35 -11.08
C VAL A 302 7.39 -29.87 -10.19
N ILE A 303 7.66 -29.22 -9.06
CA ILE A 303 8.72 -29.64 -8.14
C ILE A 303 8.34 -30.91 -7.37
N GLU A 304 7.09 -31.01 -6.91
CA GLU A 304 6.59 -32.13 -6.10
C GLU A 304 6.44 -33.43 -6.90
N GLU A 305 6.00 -33.32 -8.17
CA GLU A 305 5.81 -34.46 -9.08
C GLU A 305 7.06 -34.79 -9.90
N SER A 306 8.14 -34.00 -9.79
CA SER A 306 9.39 -34.28 -10.49
C SER A 306 9.97 -35.64 -10.08
N PRO A 307 10.37 -36.51 -11.02
CA PRO A 307 11.06 -37.76 -10.70
C PRO A 307 12.51 -37.54 -10.25
N THR A 308 13.05 -36.32 -10.46
CA THR A 308 14.41 -35.95 -10.05
C THR A 308 14.39 -35.46 -8.60
N GLY A 309 15.34 -35.90 -7.80
CA GLY A 309 15.55 -35.37 -6.46
C GLY A 309 16.05 -33.93 -6.54
N ILE A 310 15.38 -33.02 -5.84
CA ILE A 310 15.77 -31.61 -5.73
C ILE A 310 15.98 -31.31 -4.26
N LEU A 311 17.15 -30.78 -3.92
CA LEU A 311 17.54 -30.39 -2.58
C LEU A 311 18.19 -29.02 -2.62
N ILE A 312 17.90 -28.17 -1.63
CA ILE A 312 18.58 -26.89 -1.45
C ILE A 312 19.26 -26.91 -0.09
N HIS A 313 20.54 -26.55 -0.07
CA HIS A 313 21.29 -26.37 1.17
C HIS A 313 21.97 -25.01 1.23
N GLN A 314 22.16 -24.51 2.46
CA GLN A 314 22.75 -23.20 2.75
C GLN A 314 23.87 -23.29 3.79
N GLY A 315 24.87 -22.43 3.66
CA GLY A 315 26.02 -22.35 4.55
C GLY A 315 27.26 -23.05 3.99
N GLU A 316 28.41 -22.37 4.02
CA GLU A 316 29.66 -22.85 3.44
C GLU A 316 30.28 -24.02 4.24
N HIS A 317 30.13 -24.01 5.57
CA HIS A 317 30.68 -25.04 6.44
C HIS A 317 29.65 -26.08 6.89
N ASP A 318 28.46 -25.63 7.31
CA ASP A 318 27.44 -26.54 7.86
C ASP A 318 26.55 -27.17 6.77
N SER A 319 26.46 -26.54 5.58
CA SER A 319 25.68 -27.03 4.42
C SER A 319 24.31 -27.58 4.79
N VAL A 320 23.52 -26.78 5.52
CA VAL A 320 22.25 -27.18 6.13
C VAL A 320 21.15 -27.28 5.07
N ILE A 321 20.43 -28.39 5.05
CA ILE A 321 19.31 -28.62 4.13
C ILE A 321 18.13 -27.70 4.50
N ARG A 322 17.67 -26.91 3.52
CA ARG A 322 16.55 -25.96 3.63
C ARG A 322 15.31 -26.40 2.88
N PHE A 323 15.48 -27.20 1.84
CA PHE A 323 14.38 -27.73 1.05
C PHE A 323 14.76 -29.08 0.48
N VAL A 324 13.79 -29.98 0.38
CA VAL A 324 13.91 -31.24 -0.36
C VAL A 324 12.54 -31.60 -0.94
N ASN A 325 12.49 -31.97 -2.21
CA ASN A 325 11.24 -32.40 -2.85
C ASN A 325 10.89 -33.87 -2.50
N PRO A 326 9.65 -34.32 -2.77
CA PRO A 326 9.21 -35.69 -2.47
C PRO A 326 10.05 -36.79 -3.12
N ALA A 327 10.55 -36.57 -4.35
CA ALA A 327 11.44 -37.56 -4.99
C ALA A 327 12.77 -37.71 -4.24
N GLY A 328 13.37 -36.61 -3.80
CA GLY A 328 14.56 -36.64 -2.96
C GLY A 328 14.32 -37.40 -1.65
N LEU A 329 13.20 -37.13 -0.98
CA LEU A 329 12.82 -37.86 0.24
C LEU A 329 12.74 -39.37 0.01
N ARG A 330 12.03 -39.80 -1.04
CA ARG A 330 11.91 -41.22 -1.40
C ARG A 330 13.27 -41.85 -1.73
N MET A 331 14.13 -41.16 -2.48
CA MET A 331 15.48 -41.65 -2.81
C MET A 331 16.34 -41.84 -1.55
N PHE A 332 16.26 -40.93 -0.57
CA PHE A 332 16.98 -41.06 0.70
C PHE A 332 16.30 -41.99 1.72
N GLY A 333 15.11 -42.53 1.42
CA GLY A 333 14.37 -43.42 2.33
C GLY A 333 13.63 -42.71 3.47
N HIS A 334 13.32 -41.43 3.30
CA HIS A 334 12.56 -40.63 4.25
C HIS A 334 11.10 -40.45 3.82
N THR A 335 10.19 -40.32 4.80
CA THR A 335 8.76 -40.08 4.58
C THR A 335 8.35 -38.64 4.82
N GLU A 336 9.06 -37.93 5.69
CA GLU A 336 8.73 -36.56 6.09
C GLU A 336 9.92 -35.63 5.91
N ALA A 337 9.68 -34.43 5.36
CA ALA A 337 10.74 -33.44 5.12
C ALA A 337 11.48 -33.05 6.41
N ALA A 338 10.77 -32.98 7.55
CA ALA A 338 11.34 -32.66 8.86
C ALA A 338 12.48 -33.59 9.29
N GLN A 339 12.59 -34.79 8.72
CA GLN A 339 13.67 -35.74 9.00
C GLN A 339 15.00 -35.34 8.36
N MET A 340 14.97 -34.56 7.27
CA MET A 340 16.16 -34.07 6.55
C MET A 340 16.41 -32.57 6.76
N LEU A 341 15.34 -31.78 6.88
CA LEU A 341 15.44 -30.33 7.04
C LEU A 341 16.23 -29.97 8.31
N GLY A 342 17.13 -29.00 8.19
CA GLY A 342 17.98 -28.56 9.31
C GLY A 342 19.21 -29.45 9.56
N ARG A 343 19.38 -30.56 8.86
CA ARG A 343 20.58 -31.41 8.95
C ARG A 343 21.65 -31.00 7.94
N PRO A 344 22.95 -31.21 8.24
CA PRO A 344 24.03 -31.05 7.28
C PRO A 344 23.86 -32.01 6.09
N MET A 345 23.97 -31.49 4.86
CA MET A 345 23.90 -32.31 3.64
C MET A 345 25.03 -33.36 3.60
N LEU A 346 26.20 -33.05 4.18
CA LEU A 346 27.37 -33.93 4.19
C LEU A 346 27.14 -35.24 4.98
N ASP A 347 26.16 -35.28 5.88
CA ASP A 347 25.82 -36.50 6.63
C ASP A 347 25.26 -37.60 5.73
N TYR A 348 24.65 -37.22 4.61
CA TYR A 348 24.08 -38.12 3.60
C TYR A 348 25.08 -38.58 2.54
N ILE A 349 26.33 -38.09 2.59
CA ILE A 349 27.40 -38.50 1.68
C ILE A 349 28.20 -39.63 2.32
N ALA A 350 28.50 -40.68 1.54
CA ALA A 350 29.34 -41.79 2.00
C ALA A 350 30.73 -41.27 2.43
N PRO A 351 31.38 -41.88 3.45
CA PRO A 351 32.61 -41.34 4.03
C PRO A 351 33.72 -41.01 3.03
N GLY A 352 33.93 -41.86 2.01
CA GLY A 352 34.94 -41.64 0.97
C GLY A 352 34.67 -40.48 0.01
N GLY A 353 33.44 -39.95 -0.04
CA GLY A 353 33.05 -38.84 -0.92
C GLY A 353 32.95 -37.48 -0.22
N ARG A 354 33.04 -37.43 1.11
CA ARG A 354 32.74 -36.20 1.89
C ARG A 354 33.70 -35.05 1.59
N ASP A 355 35.00 -35.32 1.50
CA ASP A 355 36.01 -34.28 1.25
C ASP A 355 35.86 -33.68 -0.15
N LEU A 356 35.64 -34.52 -1.16
CA LEU A 356 35.36 -34.07 -2.53
C LEU A 356 34.12 -33.19 -2.61
N VAL A 357 33.03 -33.60 -1.96
CA VAL A 357 31.78 -32.81 -1.96
C VAL A 357 31.96 -31.49 -1.23
N ARG A 358 32.64 -31.49 -0.07
CA ARG A 358 32.96 -30.27 0.69
C ARG A 358 33.77 -29.27 -0.12
N GLU A 359 34.84 -29.72 -0.78
CA GLU A 359 35.66 -28.86 -1.62
C GLU A 359 34.82 -28.21 -2.73
N ARG A 360 33.98 -29.01 -3.41
CA ARG A 360 33.11 -28.52 -4.49
C ARG A 360 32.05 -27.54 -4.02
N ILE A 361 31.47 -27.72 -2.84
CA ILE A 361 30.54 -26.75 -2.24
C ILE A 361 31.25 -25.41 -2.05
N SER A 362 32.42 -25.43 -1.42
CA SER A 362 33.21 -24.23 -1.16
C SER A 362 33.61 -23.51 -2.45
N ALA A 363 34.06 -24.26 -3.47
CA ALA A 363 34.49 -23.69 -4.75
C ALA A 363 33.31 -23.13 -5.56
N ARG A 364 32.12 -23.74 -5.49
CA ARG A 364 30.90 -23.21 -6.13
C ARG A 364 30.43 -21.90 -5.51
N LEU A 365 30.42 -21.79 -4.18
CA LEU A 365 30.04 -20.55 -3.50
C LEU A 365 31.00 -19.39 -3.81
N ARG A 366 32.27 -19.70 -4.14
CA ARG A 366 33.26 -18.73 -4.61
C ARG A 366 33.21 -18.47 -6.13
N ASN A 367 32.19 -18.95 -6.85
CA ASN A 367 32.06 -18.87 -8.31
C ASN A 367 33.26 -19.47 -9.07
N ALA A 368 34.01 -20.39 -8.47
CA ALA A 368 35.23 -20.97 -9.04
C ALA A 368 34.97 -22.29 -9.81
N LEU A 369 33.74 -22.78 -9.85
CA LEU A 369 33.38 -24.03 -10.52
C LEU A 369 32.17 -23.87 -11.45
N PRO A 370 32.26 -24.24 -12.74
CA PRO A 370 31.11 -24.31 -13.63
C PRO A 370 30.16 -25.45 -13.24
N PRO A 371 28.87 -25.39 -13.65
CA PRO A 371 27.94 -26.49 -13.45
C PRO A 371 28.47 -27.76 -14.12
N GLY A 372 28.66 -28.81 -13.33
CA GLY A 372 29.08 -30.12 -13.82
C GLY A 372 28.38 -31.23 -13.06
N LEU A 373 28.05 -32.30 -13.79
CA LEU A 373 27.52 -33.55 -13.27
C LEU A 373 28.64 -34.31 -12.55
N ILE A 374 28.35 -34.78 -11.34
CA ILE A 374 29.22 -35.66 -10.58
C ILE A 374 28.46 -36.89 -10.16
N GLN A 375 29.13 -38.04 -10.17
CA GLN A 375 28.60 -39.24 -9.53
C GLN A 375 29.13 -39.32 -8.11
N VAL A 376 28.22 -39.46 -7.16
CA VAL A 376 28.55 -39.51 -5.73
C VAL A 376 27.82 -40.67 -5.09
N GLU A 377 28.51 -41.38 -4.23
CA GLU A 377 27.92 -42.40 -3.39
C GLU A 377 27.32 -41.76 -2.13
N VAL A 378 26.08 -42.11 -1.84
CA VAL A 378 25.27 -41.50 -0.79
C VAL A 378 24.60 -42.55 0.07
N LEU A 379 24.16 -42.14 1.26
CA LEU A 379 23.60 -42.98 2.31
C LEU A 379 22.08 -42.78 2.39
N ARG A 380 21.33 -43.88 2.41
CA ARG A 380 19.90 -43.87 2.78
C ARG A 380 19.74 -43.78 4.30
N ALA A 381 18.50 -43.53 4.75
CA ALA A 381 18.12 -43.50 6.16
C ALA A 381 18.43 -44.81 6.91
N ASP A 382 18.42 -45.96 6.23
CA ASP A 382 18.75 -47.28 6.77
C ASP A 382 20.27 -47.59 6.77
N GLY A 383 21.10 -46.65 6.26
CA GLY A 383 22.54 -46.80 6.13
C GLY A 383 23.00 -47.51 4.86
N SER A 384 22.09 -47.98 4.00
CA SER A 384 22.46 -48.57 2.71
C SER A 384 23.03 -47.52 1.74
N HIS A 385 23.95 -47.98 0.89
CA HIS A 385 24.63 -47.14 -0.09
C HIS A 385 23.87 -47.15 -1.42
N PHE A 386 23.81 -46.00 -2.08
CA PHE A 386 23.32 -45.88 -3.45
C PHE A 386 24.08 -44.80 -4.21
N TRP A 387 24.07 -44.88 -5.53
CA TRP A 387 24.79 -43.95 -6.40
C TRP A 387 23.83 -42.91 -6.97
N ILE A 388 24.20 -41.65 -6.88
CA ILE A 388 23.48 -40.55 -7.53
C ILE A 388 24.35 -39.87 -8.58
N ASN A 389 23.71 -39.40 -9.64
CA ASN A 389 24.29 -38.43 -10.55
C ASN A 389 23.72 -37.06 -10.20
N ALA A 390 24.56 -36.13 -9.75
CA ALA A 390 24.15 -34.85 -9.18
C ALA A 390 24.73 -33.67 -9.96
N ALA A 391 23.87 -32.69 -10.24
CA ALA A 391 24.25 -31.36 -10.73
C ALA A 391 23.89 -30.34 -9.65
N ALA A 392 24.74 -29.33 -9.48
CA ALA A 392 24.50 -28.27 -8.51
C ALA A 392 24.76 -26.89 -9.10
N THR A 393 23.91 -25.93 -8.72
CA THR A 393 23.98 -24.51 -9.11
C THR A 393 23.76 -23.62 -7.89
N VAL A 394 24.29 -22.41 -7.94
CA VAL A 394 24.04 -21.39 -6.91
C VAL A 394 22.74 -20.68 -7.23
N VAL A 395 21.88 -20.51 -6.22
CA VAL A 395 20.60 -19.78 -6.30
C VAL A 395 20.48 -18.83 -5.11
N ASP A 396 19.62 -17.82 -5.24
CA ASP A 396 19.18 -17.06 -4.07
C ASP A 396 18.07 -17.82 -3.35
N TRP A 397 18.20 -18.00 -2.05
CA TRP A 397 17.17 -18.55 -1.19
C TRP A 397 17.04 -17.68 0.05
N GLU A 398 15.88 -17.05 0.22
CA GLU A 398 15.62 -16.11 1.33
C GLU A 398 16.66 -14.97 1.42
N GLY A 399 17.13 -14.46 0.28
CA GLY A 399 18.09 -13.35 0.20
C GLY A 399 19.53 -13.73 0.53
N ARG A 400 19.85 -15.03 0.56
CA ARG A 400 21.22 -15.54 0.78
C ARG A 400 21.59 -16.57 -0.27
N PRO A 401 22.88 -16.62 -0.68
CA PRO A 401 23.38 -17.66 -1.57
C PRO A 401 23.13 -19.06 -0.99
N ALA A 402 22.53 -19.92 -1.81
CA ALA A 402 22.26 -21.31 -1.53
C ALA A 402 22.70 -22.17 -2.71
N THR A 403 22.88 -23.47 -2.46
CA THR A 403 23.17 -24.43 -3.52
C THR A 403 21.92 -25.28 -3.77
N LEU A 404 21.39 -25.21 -4.99
CA LEU A 404 20.36 -26.12 -5.50
C LEU A 404 21.06 -27.32 -6.12
N VAL A 405 20.69 -28.52 -5.66
CA VAL A 405 21.21 -29.79 -6.12
C VAL A 405 20.07 -30.58 -6.77
N SER A 406 20.25 -30.98 -8.01
CA SER A 406 19.38 -31.90 -8.74
C SER A 406 20.09 -33.23 -8.90
N PHE A 407 19.44 -34.34 -8.55
CA PHE A 407 20.06 -35.65 -8.55
C PHE A 407 19.10 -36.77 -8.96
N VAL A 408 19.67 -37.81 -9.58
CA VAL A 408 18.95 -39.01 -10.01
C VAL A 408 19.69 -40.24 -9.48
N ASP A 409 18.94 -41.21 -8.97
CA ASP A 409 19.48 -42.53 -8.58
C ASP A 409 19.92 -43.29 -9.83
N VAL A 410 21.20 -43.64 -9.91
CA VAL A 410 21.80 -44.37 -11.03
C VAL A 410 22.27 -45.77 -10.61
N SER A 411 21.82 -46.27 -9.45
CA SER A 411 22.26 -47.56 -8.91
C SER A 411 21.87 -48.72 -9.83
N GLU A 412 20.63 -48.72 -10.34
CA GLU A 412 20.17 -49.74 -11.28
C GLU A 412 20.91 -49.66 -12.61
N GLN A 413 21.06 -48.46 -13.17
CA GLN A 413 21.81 -48.25 -14.41
C GLN A 413 23.24 -48.78 -14.28
N ARG A 414 23.94 -48.47 -13.17
CA ARG A 414 25.30 -48.97 -12.94
C ARG A 414 25.36 -50.48 -12.79
N ARG A 415 24.37 -51.09 -12.14
CA ARG A 415 24.27 -52.55 -12.01
C ARG A 415 24.10 -53.21 -13.37
N LEU A 416 23.27 -52.63 -14.24
CA LEU A 416 23.06 -53.11 -15.61
C LEU A 416 24.32 -52.94 -16.47
N GLU A 417 24.97 -51.77 -16.43
CA GLU A 417 26.22 -51.53 -17.16
C GLU A 417 27.36 -52.46 -16.69
N ALA A 418 27.45 -52.74 -15.40
CA ALA A 418 28.43 -53.68 -14.86
C ALA A 418 28.17 -55.12 -15.34
N ALA A 419 26.91 -55.56 -15.29
CA ALA A 419 26.51 -56.87 -15.78
C ALA A 419 26.73 -57.02 -17.30
N GLU A 420 26.47 -55.96 -18.08
CA GLU A 420 26.73 -55.94 -19.52
C GLU A 420 28.23 -56.06 -19.83
N ARG A 421 29.08 -55.29 -19.14
CA ARG A 421 30.55 -55.39 -19.30
C ARG A 421 31.07 -56.78 -18.96
N GLU A 422 30.54 -57.40 -17.91
CA GLU A 422 30.89 -58.76 -17.52
C GLU A 422 30.45 -59.77 -18.60
N ALA A 423 29.22 -59.64 -19.12
CA ALA A 423 28.71 -60.48 -20.20
C ALA A 423 29.50 -60.30 -21.51
N GLU A 424 29.92 -59.08 -21.86
CA GLU A 424 30.73 -58.80 -23.04
C GLU A 424 32.13 -59.44 -22.93
N SER A 425 32.76 -59.30 -21.76
CA SER A 425 34.02 -59.95 -21.44
C SER A 425 33.91 -61.48 -21.60
N LEU A 426 32.86 -62.09 -21.04
CA LEU A 426 32.63 -63.52 -21.15
C LEU A 426 32.40 -63.98 -22.61
N ARG A 427 31.63 -63.20 -23.39
CA ARG A 427 31.43 -63.47 -24.83
C ARG A 427 32.74 -63.40 -25.63
N ALA A 428 33.63 -62.47 -25.30
CA ALA A 428 34.94 -62.37 -25.93
C ALA A 428 35.80 -63.62 -25.64
N VAL A 429 35.85 -64.07 -24.38
CA VAL A 429 36.56 -65.30 -23.98
C VAL A 429 35.99 -66.53 -24.71
N THR A 430 34.66 -66.66 -24.78
CA THR A 430 34.02 -67.80 -25.48
C THR A 430 34.32 -67.82 -26.98
N ARG A 431 34.34 -66.67 -27.66
CA ARG A 431 34.71 -66.59 -29.08
C ARG A 431 36.14 -67.06 -29.33
N LEU A 432 37.08 -66.61 -28.49
CA LEU A 432 38.49 -67.03 -28.58
C LEU A 432 38.65 -68.53 -28.30
N ALA A 433 37.96 -69.06 -27.29
CA ALA A 433 38.01 -70.48 -26.96
C ALA A 433 37.49 -71.37 -28.11
N ASN A 434 36.40 -70.98 -28.77
CA ASN A 434 35.87 -71.71 -29.93
C ASN A 434 36.79 -71.63 -31.15
N ALA A 435 37.38 -70.46 -31.43
CA ALA A 435 38.35 -70.31 -32.52
C ALA A 435 39.61 -71.17 -32.27
N ALA A 436 40.17 -71.10 -31.06
CA ALA A 436 41.33 -71.92 -30.68
C ALA A 436 41.01 -73.42 -30.77
N ALA A 437 39.82 -73.85 -30.36
CA ALA A 437 39.40 -75.25 -30.48
C ALA A 437 39.38 -75.72 -31.94
N HIS A 438 38.86 -74.90 -32.87
CA HIS A 438 38.90 -75.21 -34.29
C HIS A 438 40.33 -75.29 -34.85
N GLU A 439 41.18 -74.32 -34.49
CA GLU A 439 42.57 -74.29 -34.95
C GLU A 439 43.42 -75.44 -34.42
N ILE A 440 43.16 -75.93 -33.21
CA ILE A 440 43.87 -77.08 -32.62
C ILE A 440 43.34 -78.41 -33.16
N ASN A 441 42.03 -78.52 -33.43
CA ASN A 441 41.44 -79.73 -34.00
C ASN A 441 42.01 -80.07 -35.38
N ASN A 442 42.26 -79.07 -36.23
CA ASN A 442 42.79 -79.26 -37.57
C ASN A 442 44.12 -80.06 -37.61
N PRO A 443 45.20 -79.63 -36.94
CA PRO A 443 46.44 -80.39 -36.87
C PRO A 443 46.28 -81.69 -36.09
N LEU A 444 45.42 -81.76 -35.05
CA LEU A 444 45.15 -83.02 -34.34
C LEU A 444 44.53 -84.08 -35.25
N THR A 445 43.61 -83.72 -36.14
CA THR A 445 43.04 -84.64 -37.13
C THR A 445 44.11 -85.13 -38.10
N VAL A 446 45.03 -84.26 -38.54
CA VAL A 446 46.15 -84.66 -39.43
C VAL A 446 47.13 -85.58 -38.69
N VAL A 447 47.54 -85.21 -37.47
CA VAL A 447 48.45 -86.02 -36.64
C VAL A 447 47.82 -87.37 -36.32
N GLY A 448 46.57 -87.38 -35.86
CA GLY A 448 45.80 -88.61 -35.60
C GLY A 448 45.65 -89.49 -36.84
N GLY A 449 45.30 -88.90 -37.99
CA GLY A 449 45.18 -89.60 -39.27
C GLY A 449 46.50 -90.21 -39.76
N ASN A 450 47.60 -89.46 -39.69
CA ASN A 450 48.93 -89.96 -40.03
C ASN A 450 49.38 -91.09 -39.10
N ILE A 451 49.10 -90.98 -37.80
CA ILE A 451 49.38 -92.07 -36.85
C ILE A 451 48.53 -93.30 -37.18
N HIS A 452 47.26 -93.13 -37.59
CA HIS A 452 46.38 -94.24 -37.99
C HIS A 452 46.85 -94.94 -39.27
N LEU A 453 47.30 -94.17 -40.28
CA LEU A 453 47.90 -94.71 -41.51
C LEU A 453 49.23 -95.43 -41.22
N LEU A 454 50.05 -94.88 -40.32
CA LEU A 454 51.28 -95.50 -39.87
C LEU A 454 51.00 -96.82 -39.13
N ALA A 455 49.93 -96.87 -38.32
CA ALA A 455 49.45 -98.09 -37.68
C ALA A 455 49.11 -99.18 -38.70
N ALA A 456 48.36 -98.82 -39.75
CA ALA A 456 47.94 -99.75 -40.80
C ALA A 456 49.10 -100.26 -41.68
N LYS A 457 50.12 -99.43 -41.93
CA LYS A 457 51.30 -99.82 -42.74
C LYS A 457 52.32 -100.67 -41.99
N LEU A 458 52.25 -100.72 -40.66
CA LEU A 458 53.20 -101.43 -39.79
C LEU A 458 52.68 -102.81 -39.33
N ASP A 459 51.69 -103.37 -40.02
CA ASP A 459 51.15 -104.70 -39.74
C ASP A 459 52.27 -105.75 -39.70
N GLY A 460 52.56 -106.26 -38.49
CA GLY A 460 53.56 -107.31 -38.23
C GLY A 460 54.62 -107.01 -37.15
N ARG A 461 54.69 -105.80 -36.55
CA ARG A 461 55.66 -105.48 -35.47
C ARG A 461 55.00 -105.10 -34.12
N PRO A 462 54.81 -106.03 -33.18
CA PRO A 462 54.11 -105.78 -31.91
C PRO A 462 54.80 -104.76 -31.00
N GLU A 463 56.13 -104.61 -31.07
CA GLU A 463 56.88 -103.64 -30.25
C GLU A 463 56.62 -102.18 -30.62
N LEU A 464 56.27 -101.88 -31.88
CA LEU A 464 55.98 -100.51 -32.35
C LEU A 464 54.52 -100.11 -32.11
N ARG A 465 53.61 -101.09 -32.06
CA ARG A 465 52.17 -100.90 -31.81
C ARG A 465 51.90 -100.18 -30.49
N ARG A 466 52.69 -100.48 -29.44
CA ARG A 466 52.57 -99.82 -28.11
C ARG A 466 52.81 -98.30 -28.16
N TYR A 467 53.70 -97.83 -29.04
CA TYR A 467 54.02 -96.40 -29.17
C TYR A 467 52.95 -95.67 -29.98
N ILE A 468 52.41 -96.31 -31.03
CA ILE A 468 51.30 -95.82 -31.85
C ILE A 468 50.03 -95.71 -31.01
N ASP A 469 49.68 -96.75 -30.24
CA ASP A 469 48.52 -96.73 -29.35
C ASP A 469 48.65 -95.64 -28.28
N ARG A 470 49.87 -95.38 -27.77
CA ARG A 470 50.12 -94.28 -26.83
C ARG A 470 49.97 -92.92 -27.50
N ALA A 471 50.43 -92.75 -28.73
CA ALA A 471 50.28 -91.51 -29.49
C ALA A 471 48.81 -91.23 -29.89
N LEU A 472 48.07 -92.25 -30.33
CA LEU A 472 46.63 -92.15 -30.60
C LEU A 472 45.85 -91.80 -29.34
N ARG A 473 46.15 -92.45 -28.20
CA ARG A 473 45.54 -92.08 -26.91
C ARG A 473 45.86 -90.63 -26.52
N GLY A 474 47.06 -90.13 -26.81
CA GLY A 474 47.44 -88.74 -26.59
C GLY A 474 46.60 -87.77 -27.43
N VAL A 475 46.48 -88.02 -28.74
CA VAL A 475 45.64 -87.21 -29.65
C VAL A 475 44.17 -87.25 -29.23
N GLN A 476 43.66 -88.44 -28.88
CA GLN A 476 42.29 -88.63 -28.39
C GLN A 476 42.05 -87.85 -27.10
N SER A 477 42.98 -87.90 -26.15
CA SER A 477 42.88 -87.19 -24.88
C SER A 477 42.87 -85.67 -25.07
N ILE A 478 43.70 -85.14 -25.96
CA ILE A 478 43.69 -83.70 -26.28
C ILE A 478 42.37 -83.31 -26.96
N ALA A 479 41.87 -84.10 -27.89
CA ALA A 479 40.58 -83.86 -28.53
C ALA A 479 39.41 -83.89 -27.52
N GLU A 480 39.45 -84.81 -26.56
CA GLU A 480 38.48 -84.89 -25.45
C GLU A 480 38.56 -83.67 -24.53
N MET A 481 39.76 -83.18 -24.19
CA MET A 481 39.93 -81.95 -23.40
C MET A 481 39.38 -80.72 -24.11
N ILE A 482 39.62 -80.59 -25.42
CA ILE A 482 39.09 -79.48 -26.24
C ILE A 482 37.56 -79.54 -26.35
N SER A 483 37.01 -80.75 -26.54
CA SER A 483 35.57 -80.99 -26.53
C SER A 483 34.94 -80.64 -25.18
N HIS A 484 35.61 -80.97 -24.08
CA HIS A 484 35.17 -80.61 -22.73
C HIS A 484 35.18 -79.08 -22.53
N MET A 485 36.24 -78.40 -22.93
CA MET A 485 36.37 -76.94 -22.84
C MET A 485 35.28 -76.20 -23.65
N THR A 486 35.02 -76.64 -24.88
CA THR A 486 33.96 -76.06 -25.74
C THR A 486 32.56 -76.31 -25.20
N ARG A 487 32.31 -77.48 -24.58
CA ARG A 487 31.04 -77.77 -23.91
C ARG A 487 30.82 -76.91 -22.66
N VAL A 488 31.84 -76.74 -21.82
CA VAL A 488 31.78 -75.90 -20.62
C VAL A 488 31.52 -74.45 -21.00
N THR A 489 32.26 -73.90 -21.96
CA THR A 489 32.05 -72.53 -22.45
C THR A 489 30.67 -72.32 -23.08
N ARG A 490 30.14 -73.30 -23.82
CA ARG A 490 28.77 -73.27 -24.35
C ARG A 490 27.70 -73.30 -23.25
N LEU A 491 27.89 -74.11 -22.21
CA LEU A 491 26.99 -74.16 -21.05
C LEU A 491 27.01 -72.83 -20.28
N SER A 492 28.19 -72.26 -20.01
CA SER A 492 28.33 -70.95 -19.34
C SER A 492 27.65 -69.82 -20.11
N THR A 493 27.70 -69.83 -21.45
CA THR A 493 26.95 -68.85 -22.25
C THR A 493 25.43 -69.02 -22.14
N LEU A 494 24.93 -70.26 -22.08
CA LEU A 494 23.49 -70.52 -21.94
C LEU A 494 22.98 -70.12 -20.54
N THR A 495 23.71 -70.43 -19.47
CA THR A 495 23.35 -69.99 -18.12
C THR A 495 23.45 -68.47 -17.93
N SER A 496 24.40 -67.79 -18.61
CA SER A 496 24.48 -66.31 -18.59
C SER A 496 23.30 -65.64 -19.30
N LEU A 497 22.71 -66.28 -20.31
CA LEU A 497 21.52 -65.80 -21.00
C LEU A 497 20.25 -66.05 -20.18
N ASP A 498 20.18 -67.17 -19.44
CA ASP A 498 19.06 -67.50 -18.56
C ASP A 498 19.01 -66.62 -17.30
N THR A 499 20.17 -66.25 -16.73
CA THR A 499 20.23 -65.31 -15.58
C THR A 499 19.91 -63.87 -15.97
N ALA A 500 20.17 -63.46 -17.21
CA ALA A 500 19.68 -62.20 -17.76
C ALA A 500 18.18 -62.24 -18.12
N GLY A 501 17.56 -63.43 -18.17
CA GLY A 501 16.21 -63.67 -18.63
C GLY A 501 15.14 -63.89 -17.56
N MET A 502 15.46 -63.78 -16.25
CA MET A 502 14.45 -63.94 -15.21
C MET A 502 13.69 -62.65 -14.91
N SER A 503 12.39 -62.70 -15.19
CA SER A 503 11.31 -61.72 -14.97
C SER A 503 11.09 -60.65 -16.05
N ILE A 504 10.86 -61.08 -17.29
CA ILE A 504 9.96 -60.33 -18.19
C ILE A 504 8.50 -60.70 -17.85
N LEU A 505 7.87 -59.77 -17.15
CA LEU A 505 6.46 -59.40 -17.17
C LEU A 505 5.56 -60.24 -18.10
N ASP A 506 4.63 -60.99 -17.50
CA ASP A 506 3.56 -61.71 -18.19
C ASP A 506 2.61 -60.71 -18.88
N LEU A 507 2.75 -60.59 -20.21
CA LEU A 507 1.94 -59.72 -21.08
C LEU A 507 0.83 -60.50 -21.80
N ARG A 508 0.29 -61.58 -21.22
CA ARG A 508 -0.92 -62.25 -21.71
C ARG A 508 -2.10 -62.13 -20.75
N GLY A 509 -2.44 -60.89 -20.41
CA GLY A 509 -3.58 -60.56 -19.55
C GLY A 509 -4.28 -59.26 -19.91
N SER A 510 -4.53 -58.95 -21.18
CA SER A 510 -5.39 -57.80 -21.54
C SER A 510 -6.02 -57.90 -22.93
N SER A 511 -6.57 -59.07 -23.30
CA SER A 511 -7.39 -59.15 -24.52
C SER A 511 -8.45 -60.26 -24.44
N ARG A 512 -9.40 -60.12 -23.50
CA ARG A 512 -10.75 -60.69 -23.68
C ARG A 512 -11.78 -59.79 -22.98
N PRO A 513 -12.84 -59.34 -23.68
CA PRO A 513 -14.00 -58.72 -23.03
C PRO A 513 -14.84 -59.80 -22.33
N PRO A 514 -15.53 -59.50 -21.22
CA PRO A 514 -16.42 -60.45 -20.57
C PRO A 514 -17.81 -60.41 -21.23
N GLU A 515 -18.25 -61.54 -21.79
CA GLU A 515 -19.66 -61.80 -22.11
C GLU A 515 -20.26 -62.80 -21.10
N SER A 516 -21.31 -62.29 -20.42
CA SER A 516 -22.51 -62.90 -19.84
C SER A 516 -22.58 -64.36 -19.36
N GLU A 517 -22.87 -64.50 -18.07
CA GLU A 517 -23.95 -65.29 -17.42
C GLU A 517 -24.04 -64.71 -15.99
N GLY A 518 -25.13 -64.31 -15.33
CA GLY A 518 -26.57 -64.50 -15.44
C GLY A 518 -27.10 -64.61 -13.99
N THR A 519 -28.19 -63.90 -13.64
CA THR A 519 -28.89 -63.73 -12.32
C THR A 519 -28.39 -62.56 -11.44
N SER A 520 -29.20 -61.61 -10.93
CA SER A 520 -30.65 -61.45 -10.78
C SER A 520 -31.01 -59.94 -10.55
N ALA A 521 -32.22 -59.53 -10.97
CA ALA A 521 -32.85 -58.19 -10.97
C ALA A 521 -33.07 -57.51 -9.57
N PRO A 522 -33.74 -56.33 -9.39
CA PRO A 522 -34.39 -55.41 -10.37
C PRO A 522 -34.21 -53.87 -10.19
N ALA A 523 -34.48 -53.16 -11.29
CA ALA A 523 -35.13 -51.84 -11.51
C ALA A 523 -35.09 -50.68 -10.48
N ALA A 524 -34.64 -49.48 -10.92
CA ALA A 524 -35.34 -48.19 -10.79
C ALA A 524 -34.63 -47.06 -11.58
N ALA A 525 -35.40 -46.06 -12.03
CA ALA A 525 -35.15 -45.02 -13.03
C ALA A 525 -34.08 -43.94 -12.69
N PRO A 526 -33.54 -43.21 -13.69
CA PRO A 526 -32.59 -42.10 -13.49
C PRO A 526 -33.27 -40.75 -13.20
N PRO A 527 -32.63 -39.84 -12.43
CA PRO A 527 -33.08 -38.46 -12.28
C PRO A 527 -32.59 -37.53 -13.41
N ALA A 528 -33.36 -36.46 -13.58
CA ALA A 528 -33.42 -35.52 -14.70
C ALA A 528 -32.19 -34.61 -14.90
N ALA A 529 -32.05 -34.15 -16.14
CA ALA A 529 -31.15 -33.08 -16.56
C ALA A 529 -31.69 -31.68 -16.16
N PRO A 530 -30.83 -30.65 -15.98
CA PRO A 530 -31.22 -29.31 -15.56
C PRO A 530 -31.75 -28.46 -16.72
N GLY A 531 -32.70 -27.58 -16.37
CA GLY A 531 -33.58 -26.87 -17.29
C GLY A 531 -32.99 -25.67 -18.01
N GLU A 532 -33.64 -25.38 -19.13
CA GLU A 532 -33.51 -24.22 -20.00
C GLU A 532 -34.42 -23.07 -19.50
N PRO A 533 -34.01 -21.79 -19.60
CA PRO A 533 -34.74 -20.67 -18.98
C PRO A 533 -35.92 -20.16 -19.84
N PRO A 534 -36.98 -19.61 -19.24
CA PRO A 534 -38.15 -19.15 -19.97
C PRO A 534 -37.97 -17.73 -20.55
N ARG A 535 -38.55 -17.52 -21.72
CA ARG A 535 -38.78 -16.22 -22.38
C ARG A 535 -40.30 -16.06 -22.63
N PRO A 536 -40.79 -14.84 -22.89
CA PRO A 536 -41.64 -14.09 -21.95
C PRO A 536 -43.11 -14.04 -22.36
N LEU A 537 -43.96 -13.67 -21.39
CA LEU A 537 -45.18 -12.89 -21.60
C LEU A 537 -45.24 -11.77 -20.57
#